data_AF-A0A261ARI4-F1
#
_entry.id   AF-A0A261ARI4-F1
#
_cell.length_a   1.000
_cell.length_b   1.000
_cell.length_c   1.000
_cell.angle_alpha   90.00
_cell.angle_beta   90.00
_cell.angle_gamma   90.00
#
_symmetry.space_group_name_H-M   'P 1'
#
loop_
_entity.id
_entity.type
_entity.pdbx_description
1 polymer ?
#
loop_
_entity_poly.entity_id
_entity_poly.type
_entity_poly.pdbx_seq_one_letter_code
_entity_poly.pdbx_strand_id
1 'polypeptide(L)'
;MRIVRSDGVTANNAHDLTSKLMLTPVFWIIHVRYKVVKDSEGNEFLVDQEIPSAETPKSDTEIKKFGYGFGWTKIGIIERLRGEIGNLVDIQNPEDVEIQMRLEEMTKTDWEAFDEGRYL
;
A
#
# COMPACT_ATOMS: atom_id res chain seq x y z
N MET A 1 -1.31 1.79 27.79
CA MET A 1 -1.61 2.10 26.38
C MET A 1 -3.13 2.25 26.26
N ARG A 2 -3.63 3.42 25.89
CA ARG A 2 -5.07 3.70 25.76
C ARG A 2 -5.33 4.09 24.31
N ILE A 3 -6.11 3.30 23.59
CA ILE A 3 -6.45 3.58 22.19
C ILE A 3 -7.74 4.39 22.21
N VAL A 4 -7.69 5.62 21.69
CA VAL A 4 -8.81 6.55 21.65
C VAL A 4 -9.12 6.85 20.18
N ARG A 5 -10.35 6.56 19.75
CA ARG A 5 -10.85 6.96 18.43
C ARG A 5 -11.29 8.43 18.41
N SER A 6 -11.32 9.03 17.23
CA SER A 6 -11.85 10.38 16.99
C SER A 6 -13.35 10.53 17.34
N ASP A 7 -14.08 9.41 17.43
CA ASP A 7 -15.49 9.34 17.83
C ASP A 7 -15.70 9.16 19.36
N GLY A 8 -14.63 9.11 20.15
CA GLY A 8 -14.67 9.02 21.61
C GLY A 8 -14.68 7.59 22.18
N VAL A 9 -14.59 6.54 21.36
CA VAL A 9 -14.50 5.16 21.86
C VAL A 9 -13.09 4.87 22.39
N THR A 10 -13.01 4.41 23.65
CA THR A 10 -11.74 4.07 24.31
C THR A 10 -11.60 2.57 24.56
N ALA A 11 -10.42 2.01 24.30
CA ALA A 11 -10.07 0.65 24.70
C ALA A 11 -8.67 0.56 25.32
N ASN A 12 -8.49 -0.47 26.14
CA ASN A 12 -7.31 -0.66 26.97
C ASN A 12 -6.17 -1.38 26.24
N ASN A 13 -6.45 -2.04 25.11
CA ASN A 13 -5.47 -2.61 24.20
C ASN A 13 -6.12 -2.94 22.84
N ALA A 14 -5.30 -3.22 21.82
CA ALA A 14 -5.77 -3.54 20.46
C ALA A 14 -6.64 -4.81 20.41
N HIS A 15 -6.36 -5.79 21.29
CA HIS A 15 -7.09 -7.05 21.37
C HIS A 15 -8.52 -6.90 21.92
N ASP A 16 -8.75 -5.93 22.81
CA ASP A 16 -10.07 -5.58 23.35
C ASP A 16 -10.93 -4.85 22.30
N LEU A 17 -10.28 -4.04 21.44
CA LEU A 17 -10.92 -3.40 20.29
C LEU A 17 -11.32 -4.42 19.23
N THR A 18 -10.42 -5.34 18.88
CA THR A 18 -10.73 -6.40 17.91
C THR A 18 -11.87 -7.27 18.42
N SER A 19 -11.85 -7.69 19.69
CA SER A 19 -12.91 -8.52 20.29
C SER A 19 -14.29 -7.86 20.26
N LYS A 20 -14.38 -6.53 20.46
CA LYS A 20 -15.65 -5.76 20.35
C LYS A 20 -16.13 -5.58 18.90
N LEU A 21 -15.22 -5.64 17.92
CA LEU A 21 -15.50 -5.45 16.49
C LEU A 21 -15.83 -6.76 15.75
N MET A 22 -15.57 -7.92 16.35
CA MET A 22 -15.68 -9.27 15.74
C MET A 22 -17.12 -9.79 15.52
N LEU A 23 -18.15 -9.04 15.90
CA LEU A 23 -19.56 -9.49 15.84
C LEU A 23 -20.33 -9.07 14.58
N THR A 24 -19.69 -8.50 13.54
CA THR A 24 -20.41 -8.11 12.31
C THR A 24 -19.68 -8.50 11.03
N PRO A 25 -20.40 -8.85 9.92
CA PRO A 25 -19.79 -9.26 8.65
C PRO A 25 -19.09 -8.12 7.89
N VAL A 26 -19.06 -6.90 8.45
CA VAL A 26 -18.44 -5.70 7.88
C VAL A 26 -16.90 -5.72 8.01
N PHE A 27 -16.35 -6.79 8.59
CA PHE A 27 -14.95 -6.97 8.97
C PHE A 27 -13.92 -6.77 7.83
N TRP A 28 -14.30 -7.07 6.58
CA TRP A 28 -13.43 -6.81 5.42
C TRP A 28 -13.35 -5.31 5.07
N ILE A 29 -14.43 -4.56 5.25
CA ILE A 29 -14.49 -3.14 4.86
C ILE A 29 -13.74 -2.25 5.87
N ILE A 30 -13.69 -2.64 7.15
CA ILE A 30 -13.09 -1.82 8.23
C ILE A 30 -11.56 -1.75 8.14
N HIS A 31 -10.89 -2.79 7.62
CA HIS A 31 -9.43 -2.80 7.47
C HIS A 31 -8.90 -1.78 6.45
N VAL A 32 -9.78 -1.17 5.64
CA VAL A 32 -9.41 -0.20 4.58
C VAL A 32 -9.71 1.24 5.01
N ARG A 33 -10.21 1.48 6.24
CA ARG A 33 -10.58 2.84 6.69
C ARG A 33 -9.55 3.52 7.55
N TYR A 34 -8.64 2.79 8.18
CA TYR A 34 -7.74 3.35 9.19
C TYR A 34 -6.31 2.86 8.98
N LYS A 35 -5.35 3.78 9.04
CA LYS A 35 -3.90 3.49 9.07
C LYS A 35 -3.32 3.81 10.45
N VAL A 36 -2.30 3.08 10.87
CA VAL A 36 -1.57 3.34 12.12
C VAL A 36 -0.46 4.36 11.84
N VAL A 37 -0.45 5.47 12.58
CA VAL A 37 0.62 6.48 12.54
C VAL A 37 1.27 6.58 13.91
N LYS A 38 2.61 6.72 13.91
CA LYS A 38 3.41 6.91 15.13
C LYS A 38 3.85 8.37 15.24
N ASP A 39 3.74 8.94 16.45
CA ASP A 39 4.31 10.26 16.74
C ASP A 39 5.81 10.16 17.12
N SER A 40 6.44 11.30 17.38
CA SER A 40 7.85 11.38 17.80
C SER A 40 8.13 10.74 19.17
N GLU A 41 7.09 10.48 19.95
CA GLU A 41 7.16 9.86 21.27
C GLU A 41 6.85 8.35 21.22
N GLY A 42 6.55 7.81 20.03
CA GLY A 42 6.26 6.40 19.80
C GLY A 42 4.82 5.98 20.08
N ASN A 43 3.91 6.92 20.32
CA ASN A 43 2.50 6.63 20.51
C ASN A 43 1.84 6.28 19.17
N GLU A 44 1.01 5.23 19.16
CA GLU A 44 0.31 4.73 17.98
C GLU A 44 -1.12 5.27 17.91
N PHE A 45 -1.46 5.91 16.80
CA PHE A 45 -2.79 6.46 16.54
C PHE A 45 -3.39 5.84 15.28
N LEU A 46 -4.68 5.53 15.34
CA LEU A 46 -5.45 5.17 14.15
C LEU A 46 -5.97 6.46 13.52
N VAL A 47 -5.54 6.76 12.29
CA VAL A 47 -6.02 7.89 11.49
C VAL A 47 -6.76 7.38 10.26
N ASP A 48 -7.73 8.14 9.77
CA ASP A 48 -8.48 7.78 8.57
C ASP A 48 -7.53 7.64 7.38
N GLN A 49 -7.71 6.57 6.60
CA GLN A 49 -7.05 6.42 5.32
C GLN A 49 -7.72 7.38 4.32
N GLU A 50 -6.95 8.32 3.77
CA GLU A 50 -7.44 9.16 2.68
C GLU A 50 -7.77 8.27 1.49
N ILE A 51 -8.95 8.46 0.90
CA ILE A 51 -9.35 7.80 -0.34
C ILE A 51 -8.92 8.70 -1.48
N PRO A 52 -7.93 8.31 -2.31
CA PRO A 52 -7.54 9.12 -3.46
C PRO A 52 -8.70 9.28 -4.44
N SER A 53 -8.71 10.42 -5.13
CA SER A 53 -9.70 10.77 -6.16
C SER A 53 -9.86 9.64 -7.19
N ALA A 54 -11.06 9.54 -7.76
CA ALA A 54 -11.33 8.65 -8.88
C ALA A 54 -10.45 9.05 -10.08
N GLU A 55 -9.89 8.04 -10.74
CA GLU A 55 -9.01 8.20 -11.90
C GLU A 55 -9.80 8.47 -13.18
N THR A 56 -9.18 9.19 -14.10
CA THR A 56 -9.65 9.22 -15.49
C THR A 56 -9.45 7.83 -16.10
N PRO A 57 -10.50 7.23 -16.70
CA PRO A 57 -10.38 5.91 -17.29
C PRO A 57 -9.36 5.94 -18.44
N LYS A 58 -8.25 5.21 -18.28
CA LYS A 58 -7.30 4.95 -19.36
C LYS A 58 -7.87 3.91 -20.33
N SER A 59 -7.43 3.93 -21.58
CA SER A 59 -7.91 2.97 -22.58
C SER A 59 -7.41 1.55 -22.29
N ASP A 60 -8.19 0.51 -22.65
CA ASP A 60 -7.76 -0.89 -22.52
C ASP A 60 -6.41 -1.18 -23.21
N THR A 61 -6.15 -0.50 -24.32
CA THR A 61 -4.87 -0.56 -25.05
C THR A 61 -3.69 -0.03 -24.23
N GLU A 62 -3.91 1.05 -23.50
CA GLU A 62 -2.89 1.68 -22.65
C GLU A 62 -2.67 0.86 -21.38
N ILE A 63 -3.76 0.37 -20.78
CA ILE A 63 -3.74 -0.54 -19.62
C ILE A 63 -2.93 -1.81 -19.94
N LYS A 64 -3.07 -2.38 -21.15
CA LYS A 64 -2.26 -3.55 -21.55
C LYS A 64 -0.78 -3.27 -21.76
N LYS A 65 -0.38 -2.01 -21.94
CA LYS A 65 1.03 -1.61 -22.14
C LYS A 65 1.72 -1.20 -20.84
N PHE A 66 0.98 -0.53 -19.96
CA PHE A 66 1.50 0.12 -18.75
C PHE A 66 0.86 -0.37 -17.45
N GLY A 67 -0.08 -1.31 -17.51
CA GLY A 67 -0.83 -1.77 -16.34
C GLY A 67 -0.01 -2.63 -15.38
N TYR A 68 -0.68 -3.06 -14.31
CA TYR A 68 -0.18 -3.91 -13.22
C TYR A 68 -1.22 -4.93 -12.78
N GLY A 69 -0.76 -5.79 -11.86
CA GLY A 69 -1.59 -6.78 -11.21
C GLY A 69 -2.00 -7.89 -12.14
N PHE A 70 -2.99 -8.65 -11.71
CA PHE A 70 -3.47 -9.78 -12.50
C PHE A 70 -4.04 -9.33 -13.84
N GLY A 71 -3.50 -9.88 -14.92
CA GLY A 71 -3.91 -9.60 -16.30
C GLY A 71 -3.65 -8.17 -16.77
N TRP A 72 -2.76 -7.42 -16.12
CA TRP A 72 -2.42 -6.03 -16.46
C TRP A 72 -3.63 -5.09 -16.45
N THR A 73 -4.63 -5.36 -15.59
CA THR A 73 -5.92 -4.66 -15.62
C THR A 73 -5.96 -3.38 -14.79
N LYS A 74 -4.90 -3.08 -14.05
CA LYS A 74 -4.84 -1.96 -13.11
C LYS A 74 -3.80 -0.94 -13.53
N ILE A 75 -4.08 0.33 -13.30
CA ILE A 75 -3.17 1.46 -13.49
C ILE A 75 -3.50 2.47 -12.37
N GLY A 76 -2.66 3.48 -12.10
CA GLY A 76 -2.91 4.47 -11.05
C GLY A 76 -2.64 4.00 -9.61
N ILE A 77 -2.74 2.69 -9.34
CA ILE A 77 -2.70 2.14 -7.97
C ILE A 77 -1.35 2.36 -7.29
N ILE A 78 -0.24 2.12 -8.00
CA ILE A 78 1.09 2.24 -7.40
C ILE A 78 1.40 3.69 -7.06
N GLU A 79 1.04 4.64 -7.94
CA GLU A 79 1.26 6.06 -7.68
C GLU A 79 0.46 6.54 -6.46
N ARG A 80 -0.80 6.10 -6.32
CA ARG A 80 -1.64 6.39 -5.15
C ARG A 80 -1.04 5.89 -3.85
N LEU A 81 -0.43 4.72 -3.88
CA LEU A 81 0.15 4.09 -2.70
C LEU A 81 1.59 4.49 -2.48
N ARG A 82 2.22 5.27 -3.37
CA ARG A 82 3.65 5.64 -3.30
C ARG A 82 4.05 6.21 -1.95
N GLY A 83 3.22 7.08 -1.36
CA GLY A 83 3.47 7.64 -0.03
C GLY A 83 3.43 6.61 1.11
N GLU A 84 2.68 5.51 0.94
CA GLU A 84 2.54 4.43 1.93
C GLU A 84 3.58 3.32 1.74
N ILE A 85 3.84 2.94 0.49
CA ILE A 85 4.76 1.84 0.14
C ILE A 85 6.21 2.31 0.01
N GLY A 86 6.44 3.62 -0.13
CA GLY A 86 7.76 4.22 -0.17
C GLY A 86 8.68 3.54 -1.19
N ASN A 87 9.78 2.99 -0.69
CA ASN A 87 10.82 2.34 -1.50
C ASN A 87 10.60 0.83 -1.69
N LEU A 88 9.41 0.30 -1.40
CA LEU A 88 9.09 -1.10 -1.68
C LEU A 88 8.93 -1.40 -3.17
N VAL A 89 8.83 -0.35 -4.01
CA VAL A 89 8.72 -0.48 -5.46
C VAL A 89 10.04 -0.08 -6.08
N ASP A 90 10.69 -1.04 -6.72
CA ASP A 90 12.01 -0.86 -7.32
C ASP A 90 11.96 0.04 -8.57
N ILE A 91 10.82 0.05 -9.27
CA ILE A 91 10.65 0.81 -10.51
C ILE A 91 10.16 2.23 -10.20
N GLN A 92 10.94 3.22 -10.65
CA GLN A 92 10.56 4.63 -10.58
C GLN A 92 9.50 4.94 -11.63
N ASN A 93 8.46 5.70 -11.25
CA ASN A 93 7.35 6.11 -12.12
C ASN A 93 6.85 4.98 -13.03
N PRO A 94 6.42 3.84 -12.45
CA PRO A 94 6.24 2.65 -13.25
C PRO A 94 5.13 2.87 -14.30
N GLU A 95 4.21 3.83 -14.09
CA GLU A 95 3.07 4.10 -14.99
C GLU A 95 3.49 4.64 -16.35
N ASP A 96 4.71 5.17 -16.43
CA ASP A 96 5.29 5.72 -17.65
C ASP A 96 6.26 4.73 -18.31
N VAL A 97 6.49 3.57 -17.69
CA VAL A 97 7.40 2.53 -18.18
C VAL A 97 6.59 1.36 -18.74
N GLU A 98 6.83 0.98 -19.98
CA GLU A 98 6.16 -0.17 -20.60
C GLU A 98 6.54 -1.48 -19.91
N ILE A 99 5.59 -2.43 -19.81
CA ILE A 99 5.78 -3.72 -19.12
C ILE A 99 7.05 -4.46 -19.58
N GLN A 100 7.38 -4.40 -20.88
CA GLN A 100 8.57 -5.07 -21.41
C GLN A 100 9.87 -4.42 -20.92
N MET A 101 9.93 -3.09 -20.84
CA MET A 101 11.11 -2.36 -20.35
C MET A 101 11.36 -2.60 -18.87
N ARG A 102 10.28 -2.75 -18.08
CA ARG A 102 10.36 -3.04 -16.64
C ARG A 102 11.16 -4.32 -16.34
N LEU A 103 10.97 -5.36 -17.16
CA LEU A 103 11.67 -6.62 -17.00
C LEU A 103 13.18 -6.45 -17.21
N GLU A 104 13.57 -5.69 -18.22
CA GLU A 104 14.96 -5.39 -18.53
C GLU A 104 15.62 -4.55 -17.43
N GLU A 105 14.92 -3.52 -16.95
CA GLU A 105 15.39 -2.66 -15.85
C GLU A 105 15.54 -3.42 -14.53
N MET A 106 14.56 -4.25 -14.16
CA MET A 106 14.64 -5.08 -12.95
C MET A 106 15.80 -6.06 -13.03
N THR A 107 15.95 -6.75 -14.16
CA THR A 107 17.06 -7.72 -14.34
C THR A 107 18.42 -7.05 -14.17
N LYS A 108 18.59 -5.85 -14.72
CA LYS A 108 19.82 -5.08 -14.57
C LYS A 108 20.05 -4.66 -13.12
N THR A 109 19.01 -4.12 -12.47
CA THR A 109 19.08 -3.63 -11.09
C THR A 109 19.43 -4.75 -10.12
N ASP A 110 18.78 -5.92 -10.27
CA ASP A 110 19.06 -7.11 -9.46
C ASP A 110 20.52 -7.57 -9.62
N TRP A 111 21.05 -7.53 -10.84
CA TRP A 111 22.43 -7.94 -11.12
C TRP A 111 23.46 -6.97 -10.52
N GLU A 112 23.17 -5.67 -10.54
CA GLU A 112 24.02 -4.63 -9.94
C GLU A 112 23.95 -4.65 -8.40
N ALA A 113 22.79 -5.00 -7.83
CA ALA A 113 22.58 -5.11 -6.39
C ALA A 113 23.03 -6.45 -5.79
N PHE A 114 23.36 -7.44 -6.63
CA PHE A 114 23.79 -8.75 -6.17
C PHE A 114 25.14 -8.66 -5.42
N ASP A 115 25.14 -9.14 -4.18
CA ASP A 115 26.32 -9.19 -3.30
C ASP A 115 26.57 -10.63 -2.87
N GLU A 116 27.50 -11.30 -3.54
CA GLU A 116 27.85 -12.71 -3.29
C GLU A 116 28.24 -12.95 -1.81
N GLY A 117 28.89 -11.99 -1.16
CA GLY A 117 29.33 -12.10 0.24
C GLY A 117 28.22 -12.04 1.28
N ARG A 118 26.98 -11.66 0.88
CA ARG A 118 25.78 -11.80 1.74
C ARG A 118 25.14 -13.17 1.65
N TYR A 119 25.46 -13.95 0.62
CA TYR A 119 24.85 -15.26 0.35
C TYR A 119 25.75 -16.44 0.76
N LEU A 120 27.03 -16.20 1.07
CA LEU A 120 28.04 -17.18 1.48
C LEU A 120 28.61 -16.86 2.87
#